data_AF-A0A1L2C8A0-F1
#
_entry.id   AF-A0A1L2C8A0-F1
#
_cell.length_a   1.000
_cell.length_b   1.000
_cell.length_c   1.000
_cell.angle_alpha   90.00
_cell.angle_beta   90.00
_cell.angle_gamma   90.00
#
_symmetry.space_group_name_H-M   'P 1'
#
loop_
_entity.id
_entity.type
_entity.pdbx_description
1 polymer ?
#
loop_
_entity_poly.entity_id
_entity_poly.type
_entity_poly.pdbx_seq_one_letter_code
_entity_poly.pdbx_strand_id
1 'polypeptide(L)' 'CRPGYYHLDGRNPEGCTQCFCYGHSASCQSSGDYSVHKILSTFHQ' A
#
# COMPACT_ATOMS: atom_id res chain seq x y z
N CYS A 1 2.94 10.15 8.42
CA CYS A 1 3.48 10.62 7.14
C CYS A 1 3.10 12.08 6.95
N ARG A 2 3.86 12.85 6.15
CA ARG A 2 3.51 14.24 5.80
C ARG A 2 2.24 14.23 4.91
N PRO A 3 1.45 15.33 4.84
CA PRO A 3 0.37 15.43 3.86
C PRO A 3 0.89 15.14 2.45
N GLY A 4 0.16 14.37 1.63
CA GLY A 4 0.67 13.88 0.35
C GLY A 4 1.41 12.55 0.42
N TYR A 5 1.54 11.91 1.58
CA TYR A 5 2.21 10.64 1.75
C TYR A 5 1.39 9.68 2.63
N TYR A 6 1.46 8.39 2.32
CA TYR A 6 0.80 7.30 3.04
C TYR A 6 1.77 6.14 3.24
N HIS A 7 1.35 5.11 3.99
CA HIS A 7 2.11 3.86 4.19
C HIS A 7 3.53 4.08 4.76
N LEU A 8 3.64 4.12 6.08
CA LEU A 8 4.93 4.15 6.78
C LEU A 8 5.54 2.74 6.78
N ASP A 9 6.68 2.56 6.11
CA ASP A 9 7.42 1.30 6.03
C ASP A 9 8.90 1.54 6.37
N GLY A 10 9.42 0.80 7.35
CA GLY A 10 10.85 0.86 7.71
C GLY A 10 11.78 0.29 6.64
N ARG A 11 11.25 -0.44 5.66
CA ARG A 11 11.99 -0.89 4.46
C ARG A 11 12.02 0.16 3.37
N ASN A 12 11.15 1.16 3.43
CA ASN A 12 11.19 2.31 2.54
C ASN A 12 12.22 3.32 3.08
N PRO A 13 13.33 3.60 2.37
CA PRO A 13 14.33 4.58 2.83
C PRO A 13 13.74 6.00 2.99
N GLU A 14 12.68 6.34 2.25
CA GLU A 14 11.94 7.60 2.39
C GLU A 14 10.94 7.56 3.57
N GLY A 15 10.77 6.39 4.20
CA GLY A 15 9.82 6.10 5.28
C GLY A 15 8.37 6.02 4.81
N CYS A 16 7.88 7.02 4.06
CA CYS A 16 6.50 7.08 3.58
C CYS A 16 6.43 7.12 2.05
N THR A 17 5.40 6.49 1.49
CA THR A 17 5.12 6.47 0.05
C THR A 17 4.30 7.69 -0.37
N GLN A 18 4.66 8.35 -1.48
CA GLN A 18 3.91 9.49 -1.99
C GLN A 18 2.54 9.08 -2.55
N CYS A 19 1.50 9.87 -2.25
CA CYS A 19 0.18 9.75 -2.85
C CYS A 19 0.23 10.10 -4.34
N PHE A 20 -0.13 9.15 -5.20
CA PHE A 20 -0.23 9.37 -6.65
C PHE A 20 -1.68 9.25 -7.12
N CYS A 21 -2.51 10.24 -6.78
CA CYS A 21 -3.91 10.30 -7.19
C CYS A 21 -4.10 11.00 -8.56
N TYR A 22 -3.12 10.91 -9.48
CA TYR A 22 -3.15 11.54 -10.81
C TYR A 22 -3.50 13.04 -10.81
N GLY A 23 -3.10 13.78 -9.76
CA GLY A 23 -3.38 15.21 -9.64
C GLY A 23 -4.80 15.57 -9.14
N HIS A 24 -5.66 14.58 -8.86
CA HIS A 24 -6.99 14.84 -8.30
C HIS A 24 -6.98 15.18 -6.81
N SER A 25 -6.04 14.62 -6.05
CA SER A 25 -5.94 14.81 -4.61
C SER A 25 -4.52 14.58 -4.11
N ALA A 26 -4.13 15.30 -3.06
CA ALA A 26 -2.94 15.01 -2.26
C ALA A 26 -3.29 14.30 -0.94
N SER A 27 -4.58 14.09 -0.66
CA SER A 27 -5.04 13.38 0.53
C SER A 27 -5.32 11.92 0.16
N CYS A 28 -4.50 11.00 0.69
CA CYS A 28 -4.71 9.57 0.55
C CYS A 28 -4.32 8.84 1.86
N GLN A 29 -4.84 7.62 2.04
CA GLN A 29 -4.57 6.79 3.21
C GLN A 29 -4.39 5.33 2.78
N SER A 30 -3.60 4.57 3.55
CA SER A 30 -3.50 3.12 3.38
C SER A 30 -4.84 2.47 3.71
N SER A 31 -5.37 1.64 2.81
CA SER A 31 -6.51 0.78 3.12
C SER A 31 -6.06 -0.29 4.12
N GLY A 32 -6.80 -0.43 5.23
CA GLY A 32 -6.51 -1.43 6.26
C GLY A 32 -7.02 -2.83 5.92
N ASP A 33 -8.06 -2.91 5.07
CA ASP A 33 -8.87 -4.12 4.89
C ASP A 33 -8.52 -4.90 3.60
N TYR A 34 -7.28 -4.77 3.12
CA TYR A 34 -6.78 -5.58 2.00
C TYR A 34 -6.12 -6.87 2.52
N SER A 35 -6.71 -8.01 2.19
CA SER A 35 -6.11 -9.32 2.44
C SER A 35 -5.71 -10.00 1.12
N VAL A 36 -4.46 -10.43 1.04
CA VAL A 36 -3.97 -11.27 -0.07
C VAL A 36 -4.47 -12.69 0.14
N HIS A 37 -5.54 -13.08 -0.54
CA HIS A 37 -5.93 -14.49 -0.62
C HIS A 37 -5.13 -15.18 -1.72
N LYS A 38 -4.07 -15.91 -1.33
CA LYS A 38 -3.33 -16.78 -2.25
C LYS A 38 -4.13 -18.06 -2.48
N ILE A 39 -4.80 -18.15 -3.63
CA ILE A 39 -5.42 -19.41 -4.07
C ILE A 39 -4.28 -20.33 -4.51
N LEU A 40 -3.94 -21.32 -3.68
CA LEU A 40 -2.96 -22.35 -4.00
C LEU A 40 -3.71 -23.62 -4.38
N SER A 41 -3.61 -24.03 -5.65
CA SER A 41 -4.05 -25.36 -6.07
C SER A 41 -2.99 -26.37 -5.63
N THR A 42 -3.15 -27.00 -4.47
CA THR A 42 -2.29 -28.12 -4.08
C THR A 42 -2.70 -29.35 -4.89
N PHE A 43 -2.05 -29.55 -6.04
CA PHE A 43 -2.19 -30.80 -6.80
C PHE A 43 -1.43 -31.88 -6.03
N HIS A 44 -2.12 -32.67 -5.22
CA HIS A 44 -1.58 -33.91 -4.68
C HIS A 44 -1.69 -34.98 -5.77
N GLN A 45 -0.54 -35.44 -6.26
CA GLN A 45 -0.42 -36.54 -7.20
C GLN A 45 -0.45 -37.89 -6.46
#